data_AF-A0A9X4QU76-F1
#
_entry.id   AF-A0A9X4QU76-F1
#
_cell.length_a   1.000
_cell.length_b   1.000
_cell.length_c   1.000
_cell.angle_alpha   90.00
_cell.angle_beta   90.00
_cell.angle_gamma   90.00
#
_symmetry.space_group_name_H-M   'P 1'
#
loop_
_entity.id
_entity.type
_entity.pdbx_description
1 polymer ?
#
loop_
_entity_poly.entity_id
_entity_poly.type
_entity_poly.pdbx_seq_one_letter_code
_entity_poly.pdbx_strand_id
1 'polypeptide(L)'
;MEPSQKLCAAAAEKGVQVRQGYFNAASVADARPEPYDCVVVRHVLEHIDDLHDMITSLRFILKEDGVLLVEVPSLEKTVENRSYSNLFHEHLNYFSVPVLSRLFGRYGFTVDRGRFVDIHGGSILMLFRLGHASAEPIATTGGPVAAAAAADPEPVRAFAADAPRYFARVRERIASLASGGKVVHGYGASHRTFALLGGAGLDERQVPVIYDVNPFLRRKRLNGIGSLVLSADGLQQASDHPDAIVILALSYQAELVRLLRDQYGYAGDIVTLGAEVNLP
;
A
#
# COMPACT_ATOMS: atom_id res chain seq x y z
N MET A 1 -18.99 2.23 -4.54
CA MET A 1 -18.89 0.97 -5.31
C MET A 1 -17.91 0.09 -4.57
N GLU A 2 -18.25 -1.17 -4.33
CA GLU A 2 -17.42 -2.10 -3.55
C GLU A 2 -17.73 -3.54 -4.00
N PRO A 3 -16.79 -4.31 -4.56
CA PRO A 3 -17.07 -5.66 -5.03
C PRO A 3 -17.29 -6.68 -3.89
N SER A 4 -16.70 -6.46 -2.71
CA SER A 4 -16.79 -7.38 -1.57
C SER A 4 -18.16 -7.30 -0.89
N GLN A 5 -18.89 -8.41 -0.92
CA GLN A 5 -20.19 -8.53 -0.24
C GLN A 5 -20.08 -8.22 1.26
N LYS A 6 -19.00 -8.67 1.90
CA LYS A 6 -18.78 -8.48 3.35
C LYS A 6 -18.56 -7.01 3.69
N LEU A 7 -17.77 -6.30 2.87
CA LEU A 7 -17.52 -4.88 3.09
C LEU A 7 -18.76 -4.04 2.77
N CYS A 8 -19.56 -4.44 1.78
CA CYS A 8 -20.87 -3.82 1.52
C CYS A 8 -21.81 -3.93 2.73
N ALA A 9 -21.92 -5.12 3.33
CA ALA A 9 -22.74 -5.32 4.53
C ALA A 9 -22.26 -4.43 5.69
N ALA A 10 -20.96 -4.40 5.96
CA ALA A 10 -20.37 -3.55 7.01
C ALA A 10 -20.56 -2.04 6.75
N ALA A 11 -20.58 -1.61 5.49
CA ALA A 11 -20.87 -0.23 5.11
C ALA A 11 -22.36 0.11 5.33
N ALA A 12 -23.26 -0.81 4.96
CA ALA A 12 -24.70 -0.64 5.14
C ALA A 12 -25.10 -0.55 6.63
N GLU A 13 -24.44 -1.33 7.51
CA GLU A 13 -24.61 -1.23 8.97
C GLU A 13 -24.26 0.17 9.51
N LYS A 14 -23.37 0.91 8.82
CA LYS A 14 -22.99 2.29 9.14
C LYS A 14 -23.85 3.34 8.43
N GLY A 15 -24.91 2.93 7.74
CA GLY A 15 -25.79 3.83 6.98
C GLY A 15 -25.19 4.37 5.68
N VAL A 16 -24.07 3.80 5.22
CA VAL A 16 -23.43 4.20 3.96
C VAL A 16 -24.12 3.49 2.79
N GLN A 17 -24.65 4.26 1.84
CA GLN A 17 -25.19 3.71 0.62
C GLN A 17 -24.05 3.13 -0.24
N VAL A 18 -24.12 1.83 -0.52
CA VAL A 18 -23.11 1.12 -1.29
C VAL A 18 -23.77 0.33 -2.40
N ARG A 19 -23.22 0.44 -3.61
CA ARG A 19 -23.54 -0.43 -4.74
C ARG A 19 -22.48 -1.53 -4.79
N GLN A 20 -22.92 -2.77 -4.63
CA GLN A 20 -22.01 -3.91 -4.69
C GLN A 20 -21.62 -4.19 -6.15
N GLY A 21 -20.32 -4.23 -6.43
CA GLY A 21 -19.79 -4.53 -7.76
C GLY A 21 -18.49 -3.79 -8.08
N TYR A 22 -17.86 -4.20 -9.17
CA TYR A 22 -16.73 -3.50 -9.77
C TYR A 22 -17.18 -2.22 -10.47
N PHE A 23 -16.32 -1.22 -10.49
CA PHE A 23 -16.55 0.01 -11.25
C PHE A 23 -16.03 -0.16 -12.69
N ASN A 24 -16.94 -0.02 -13.65
CA ASN A 24 -16.73 -0.20 -15.10
C ASN A 24 -17.90 0.43 -15.88
N ALA A 25 -17.82 0.45 -17.22
CA ALA A 25 -18.88 1.03 -18.05
C ALA A 25 -20.25 0.39 -17.81
N ALA A 26 -20.30 -0.93 -17.63
CA ALA A 26 -21.55 -1.64 -17.37
C ALA A 26 -22.20 -1.18 -16.04
N SER A 27 -21.40 -0.95 -15.00
CA SER A 27 -21.88 -0.53 -13.67
C SER A 27 -22.45 0.90 -13.64
N VAL A 28 -22.09 1.72 -14.63
CA VAL A 28 -22.56 3.10 -14.77
C VAL A 28 -23.53 3.28 -15.95
N ALA A 29 -23.85 2.21 -16.70
CA ALA A 29 -24.68 2.29 -17.90
C ALA A 29 -26.08 2.86 -17.67
N ASP A 30 -26.69 2.53 -16.51
CA ASP A 30 -28.02 3.04 -16.13
C ASP A 30 -27.96 4.38 -15.37
N ALA A 31 -26.75 4.91 -15.12
CA ALA A 31 -26.61 6.22 -14.52
C ALA A 31 -26.94 7.30 -15.56
N ARG A 32 -27.54 8.40 -15.10
CA ARG A 32 -27.55 9.62 -15.90
C ARG A 32 -26.09 10.04 -16.16
N PRO A 33 -25.77 10.71 -17.28
CA PRO A 33 -24.48 11.38 -17.43
C PRO A 33 -24.29 12.43 -16.34
N GLU A 34 -23.05 12.59 -15.88
CA GLU A 34 -22.63 13.69 -14.99
C GLU A 34 -23.42 13.85 -13.66
N PRO A 35 -23.74 12.78 -12.91
CA PRO A 35 -24.55 12.88 -11.70
C PRO A 35 -23.74 13.38 -10.49
N TYR A 36 -22.41 13.42 -10.54
CA TYR A 36 -21.58 13.70 -9.37
C TYR A 36 -20.71 14.95 -9.53
N ASP A 37 -20.75 15.82 -8.50
CA ASP A 37 -19.85 16.98 -8.34
C ASP A 37 -18.43 16.55 -7.91
N CYS A 38 -18.32 15.41 -7.24
CA CYS A 38 -17.04 14.88 -6.77
C CYS A 38 -17.01 13.35 -6.90
N VAL A 39 -15.90 12.83 -7.41
CA VAL A 39 -15.60 11.40 -7.45
C VAL A 39 -14.25 11.16 -6.76
N VAL A 40 -14.19 10.13 -5.93
CA VAL A 40 -13.01 9.79 -5.13
C VAL A 40 -12.58 8.36 -5.44
N VAL A 41 -11.31 8.19 -5.79
CA VAL A 41 -10.67 6.90 -6.02
C VAL A 41 -9.42 6.85 -5.15
N ARG A 42 -9.43 6.03 -4.09
CA ARG A 42 -8.29 5.90 -3.16
C ARG A 42 -7.88 4.45 -3.05
N HIS A 43 -6.63 4.16 -3.36
CA HIS A 43 -6.05 2.81 -3.28
C HIS A 43 -6.88 1.75 -4.03
N VAL A 44 -7.27 2.09 -5.25
CA VAL A 44 -8.07 1.23 -6.14
C VAL A 44 -7.44 1.18 -7.52
N LEU A 45 -6.99 2.32 -8.06
CA LEU A 45 -6.52 2.43 -9.44
C LEU A 45 -5.30 1.55 -9.72
N GLU A 46 -4.44 1.30 -8.73
CA GLU A 46 -3.29 0.38 -8.83
C GLU A 46 -3.70 -1.08 -9.10
N HIS A 47 -4.94 -1.45 -8.76
CA HIS A 47 -5.49 -2.79 -8.90
C HIS A 47 -6.28 -2.98 -10.22
N ILE A 48 -6.49 -1.91 -10.99
CA ILE A 48 -7.36 -1.95 -12.18
C ILE A 48 -6.58 -2.38 -13.42
N ASP A 49 -6.99 -3.48 -14.03
CA ASP A 49 -6.42 -3.95 -15.30
C ASP A 49 -6.85 -3.06 -16.48
N ASP A 50 -8.16 -2.87 -16.67
CA ASP A 50 -8.70 -2.00 -17.72
C ASP A 50 -8.81 -0.53 -17.25
N LEU A 51 -7.67 0.16 -17.29
CA LEU A 51 -7.60 1.59 -17.00
C LEU A 51 -8.42 2.45 -17.98
N HIS A 52 -8.64 1.97 -19.21
CA HIS A 52 -9.40 2.71 -20.21
C HIS A 52 -10.88 2.77 -19.84
N ASP A 53 -11.46 1.62 -19.53
CA ASP A 53 -12.85 1.51 -19.08
C ASP A 53 -13.08 2.27 -17.76
N MET A 54 -12.16 2.11 -16.80
CA MET A 54 -12.20 2.85 -15.53
C MET A 54 -12.24 4.37 -15.74
N ILE A 55 -11.32 4.95 -16.51
CA ILE A 55 -11.23 6.41 -16.65
C ILE A 55 -12.36 6.95 -17.52
N THR A 56 -12.78 6.22 -18.56
CA THR A 56 -13.93 6.60 -19.39
C THR A 56 -15.22 6.61 -18.56
N SER A 57 -15.39 5.63 -17.68
CA SER A 57 -16.51 5.56 -16.74
C SER A 57 -16.48 6.69 -15.71
N LEU A 58 -15.29 7.03 -15.17
CA LEU A 58 -15.12 8.19 -14.28
C LEU A 58 -15.52 9.49 -14.98
N ARG A 59 -15.10 9.67 -16.24
CA ARG A 59 -15.47 10.83 -17.05
C ARG A 59 -16.98 10.90 -17.29
N PHE A 60 -17.61 9.78 -17.60
CA PHE A 60 -19.06 9.73 -17.86
C PHE A 60 -19.88 10.21 -16.66
N ILE A 61 -19.44 9.88 -15.44
CA ILE A 61 -20.20 10.18 -14.23
C ILE A 61 -19.86 11.51 -13.54
N LEU A 62 -18.76 12.16 -13.94
CA LEU A 62 -18.29 13.40 -13.32
C LEU A 62 -18.84 14.59 -14.11
N LYS A 63 -19.44 15.56 -13.41
CA LYS A 63 -19.84 16.84 -14.01
C LYS A 63 -18.67 17.56 -14.67
N GLU A 64 -18.97 18.37 -15.69
CA GLU A 64 -17.98 19.23 -16.36
C GLU A 64 -17.20 20.13 -15.37
N ASP A 65 -17.86 20.66 -14.35
CA ASP A 65 -17.27 21.46 -13.27
C ASP A 65 -16.87 20.64 -12.03
N GLY A 66 -17.03 19.31 -12.09
CA GLY A 66 -16.72 18.40 -10.99
C GLY A 66 -15.23 18.27 -10.70
N VAL A 67 -14.93 17.58 -9.60
CA VAL A 67 -13.56 17.25 -9.20
C VAL A 67 -13.37 15.74 -9.02
N LEU A 68 -12.34 15.20 -9.64
CA LEU A 68 -11.90 13.83 -9.46
C LEU A 68 -10.67 13.81 -8.56
N LEU A 69 -10.76 13.16 -7.41
CA LEU A 69 -9.63 12.94 -6.51
C LEU A 69 -9.13 11.50 -6.67
N VAL A 70 -7.84 11.36 -6.94
CA VAL A 70 -7.14 10.08 -7.09
C VAL A 70 -6.01 10.01 -6.08
N GLU A 71 -6.01 8.96 -5.26
CA GLU A 71 -4.90 8.61 -4.36
C GLU A 71 -4.39 7.22 -4.68
N VAL A 72 -3.09 7.11 -4.96
CA VAL A 72 -2.41 5.85 -5.29
C VAL A 72 -1.02 5.80 -4.64
N PRO A 73 -0.46 4.61 -4.39
CA PRO A 73 0.94 4.47 -3.97
C PRO A 73 1.90 5.17 -4.94
N SER A 74 2.89 5.89 -4.41
CA SER A 74 3.87 6.61 -5.22
C SER A 74 4.99 5.68 -5.65
N LEU A 75 5.23 5.58 -6.96
CA LEU A 75 6.40 4.91 -7.50
C LEU A 75 7.69 5.65 -7.09
N GLU A 76 7.67 6.99 -7.08
CA GLU A 76 8.81 7.81 -6.66
C GLU A 76 9.21 7.49 -5.22
N LYS A 77 8.25 7.49 -4.29
CA LYS A 77 8.51 7.12 -2.88
C LYS A 77 8.88 5.65 -2.73
N THR A 78 8.30 4.76 -3.54
CA THR A 78 8.68 3.34 -3.54
C THR A 78 10.15 3.15 -3.91
N VAL A 79 10.63 3.85 -4.94
CA VAL A 79 12.03 3.83 -5.39
C VAL A 79 12.94 4.49 -4.35
N GLU A 80 12.60 5.70 -3.89
CA GLU A 80 13.35 6.47 -2.89
C GLU A 80 13.55 5.67 -1.60
N ASN A 81 12.48 5.06 -1.09
CA ASN A 81 12.47 4.33 0.17
C ASN A 81 12.88 2.85 0.03
N ARG A 82 13.26 2.40 -1.18
CA ARG A 82 13.54 0.99 -1.48
C ARG A 82 12.43 0.03 -1.02
N SER A 83 11.16 0.42 -1.21
CA SER A 83 9.99 -0.30 -0.69
C SER A 83 9.58 -1.47 -1.59
N TYR A 84 10.44 -2.47 -1.76
CA TYR A 84 10.18 -3.64 -2.60
C TYR A 84 8.91 -4.41 -2.19
N SER A 85 8.53 -4.35 -0.90
CA SER A 85 7.29 -4.94 -0.41
C SER A 85 6.01 -4.35 -1.02
N ASN A 86 6.11 -3.22 -1.73
CA ASN A 86 5.00 -2.61 -2.47
C ASN A 86 4.71 -3.33 -3.79
N LEU A 87 5.61 -4.22 -4.23
CA LEU A 87 5.50 -4.97 -5.48
C LEU A 87 4.87 -6.35 -5.21
N PHE A 88 3.59 -6.51 -5.53
CA PHE A 88 2.88 -7.77 -5.39
C PHE A 88 1.73 -7.86 -6.39
N HIS A 89 1.20 -9.08 -6.56
CA HIS A 89 0.29 -9.44 -7.65
C HIS A 89 -1.02 -8.66 -7.74
N GLU A 90 -1.53 -8.11 -6.63
CA GLU A 90 -2.75 -7.28 -6.70
C GLU A 90 -2.44 -5.86 -7.21
N HIS A 91 -1.19 -5.38 -7.11
CA HIS A 91 -0.75 -4.11 -7.69
C HIS A 91 -0.30 -4.36 -9.14
N LEU A 92 -1.24 -4.18 -10.07
CA LEU A 92 -0.97 -4.30 -11.51
C LEU A 92 -0.25 -3.05 -12.04
N ASN A 93 -0.57 -1.89 -11.49
CA ASN A 93 -0.05 -0.60 -11.95
C ASN A 93 0.75 0.11 -10.86
N TYR A 94 1.82 0.79 -11.29
CA TYR A 94 2.69 1.59 -10.42
C TYR A 94 2.77 3.01 -10.96
N PHE A 95 2.20 3.93 -10.21
CA PHE A 95 1.99 5.29 -10.68
C PHE A 95 3.06 6.24 -10.17
N SER A 96 3.63 7.00 -11.10
CA SER A 96 4.32 8.26 -10.83
C SER A 96 3.42 9.42 -11.25
N VAL A 97 3.74 10.61 -10.79
CA VAL A 97 3.00 11.82 -11.16
C VAL A 97 3.02 12.05 -12.67
N PRO A 98 4.15 11.99 -13.40
CA PRO A 98 4.13 12.14 -14.85
C PRO A 98 3.21 11.11 -15.53
N VAL A 99 3.20 9.87 -15.03
CA VAL A 99 2.36 8.79 -15.58
C VAL A 99 0.88 9.09 -15.35
N LEU A 100 0.47 9.46 -14.13
CA LEU A 100 -0.92 9.84 -13.84
C LEU A 100 -1.36 11.04 -14.67
N SER A 101 -0.54 12.10 -14.70
CA SER A 101 -0.85 13.33 -15.43
C SER A 101 -1.07 13.03 -16.92
N ARG A 102 -0.19 12.21 -17.52
CA ARG A 102 -0.30 11.83 -18.93
C ARG A 102 -1.48 10.88 -19.18
N LEU A 103 -1.72 9.94 -18.28
CA LEU A 103 -2.81 8.97 -18.38
C LEU A 103 -4.16 9.70 -18.38
N PHE A 104 -4.44 10.49 -17.35
CA PHE A 104 -5.67 11.26 -17.22
C PHE A 104 -5.81 12.35 -18.29
N GLY A 105 -4.69 12.96 -18.71
CA GLY A 105 -4.63 13.91 -19.82
C GLY A 105 -5.21 13.37 -21.13
N ARG A 106 -5.01 12.08 -21.43
CA ARG A 106 -5.59 11.44 -22.63
C ARG A 106 -7.12 11.40 -22.63
N TYR A 107 -7.74 11.54 -21.46
CA TYR A 107 -9.19 11.54 -21.27
C TYR A 107 -9.74 12.94 -21.02
N GLY A 108 -8.97 14.00 -21.30
CA GLY A 108 -9.43 15.39 -21.18
C GLY A 108 -9.38 15.94 -19.75
N PHE A 109 -8.82 15.21 -18.81
CA PHE A 109 -8.56 15.71 -17.47
C PHE A 109 -7.26 16.50 -17.43
N THR A 110 -7.22 17.54 -16.61
CA THR A 110 -6.01 18.28 -16.27
C THR A 110 -5.81 18.25 -14.76
N VAL A 111 -4.55 18.36 -14.36
CA VAL A 111 -4.18 18.40 -12.94
C VAL A 111 -4.62 19.75 -12.39
N ASP A 112 -5.53 19.71 -11.42
CA ASP A 112 -5.81 20.85 -10.56
C ASP A 112 -4.73 20.90 -9.48
N ARG A 113 -4.79 20.03 -8.45
CA ARG A 113 -3.86 20.03 -7.32
C ARG A 113 -3.15 18.69 -7.17
N GLY A 114 -1.97 18.67 -6.58
CA GLY A 114 -1.25 17.43 -6.29
C GLY A 114 -0.30 17.56 -5.10
N ARG A 115 -0.20 16.52 -4.28
CA ARG A 115 0.80 16.41 -3.21
C ARG A 115 1.20 14.97 -2.94
N PHE A 116 2.39 14.78 -2.39
CA PHE A 116 2.73 13.53 -1.73
C PHE A 116 2.09 13.49 -0.33
N VAL A 117 1.64 12.32 0.08
CA VAL A 117 1.11 12.07 1.44
C VAL A 117 1.81 10.86 2.05
N ASP A 118 2.09 10.94 3.35
CA ASP A 118 2.73 9.85 4.10
C ASP A 118 1.69 8.82 4.55
N ILE A 119 1.10 8.15 3.57
CA ILE A 119 0.14 7.05 3.74
C ILE A 119 0.74 5.83 3.05
N HIS A 120 0.75 4.69 3.76
CA HIS A 120 1.26 3.40 3.28
C HIS A 120 2.72 3.42 2.78
N GLY A 121 3.58 4.27 3.37
CA GLY A 121 4.98 4.41 2.97
C GLY A 121 5.22 5.39 1.80
N GLY A 122 4.19 6.18 1.46
CA GLY A 122 4.26 7.25 0.46
C GLY A 122 3.25 7.05 -0.67
N SER A 123 2.35 8.01 -0.82
CA SER A 123 1.30 8.01 -1.85
C SER A 123 1.24 9.36 -2.56
N ILE A 124 0.71 9.37 -3.78
CA ILE A 124 0.37 10.56 -4.54
C ILE A 124 -1.12 10.81 -4.36
N LEU A 125 -1.49 12.03 -3.98
CA LEU A 125 -2.87 12.50 -3.98
C LEU A 125 -3.00 13.61 -5.03
N MET A 126 -3.80 13.39 -6.07
CA MET A 126 -4.02 14.34 -7.16
C MET A 126 -5.51 14.61 -7.39
N LEU A 127 -5.83 15.89 -7.62
CA LEU A 127 -7.13 16.37 -8.04
C LEU A 127 -7.08 16.66 -9.55
N PHE A 128 -8.11 16.22 -10.26
CA PHE A 128 -8.28 16.39 -11.69
C PHE A 128 -9.60 17.10 -12.01
N ARG A 129 -9.60 17.92 -13.06
CA ARG A 129 -10.81 18.57 -13.61
C ARG A 129 -10.84 18.42 -15.13
N LEU A 130 -12.03 18.47 -15.73
CA LEU A 130 -12.19 18.36 -17.19
C LEU A 130 -11.92 19.69 -17.88
N GLY A 131 -11.12 19.70 -18.94
CA GLY A 131 -10.97 20.86 -19.85
C GLY A 131 -10.38 22.16 -19.26
N HIS A 132 -10.02 22.16 -17.97
CA HIS A 132 -9.42 23.33 -17.31
C HIS A 132 -7.95 23.46 -17.67
N ALA A 133 -7.39 24.67 -17.70
CA ALA A 133 -5.94 24.81 -17.73
C ALA A 133 -5.33 24.13 -16.50
N SER A 134 -4.23 23.39 -16.68
CA SER A 134 -3.50 22.80 -15.54
C SER A 134 -3.15 23.94 -14.58
N ALA A 135 -3.46 23.80 -13.30
CA ALA A 135 -3.15 24.84 -12.34
C ALA A 135 -1.64 24.92 -12.06
N GLU A 136 -1.18 26.11 -11.68
CA GLU A 136 0.15 26.41 -11.13
C GLU A 136 0.51 25.46 -9.96
N PRO A 137 1.79 25.22 -9.65
CA PRO A 137 2.21 24.21 -8.67
C PRO A 137 1.56 24.43 -7.28
N ILE A 138 0.76 23.48 -6.81
CA ILE A 138 0.05 23.60 -5.52
C ILE A 138 0.87 23.05 -4.35
N ALA A 139 1.08 23.92 -3.36
CA ALA A 139 1.96 23.69 -2.23
C ALA A 139 1.35 22.91 -1.05
N THR A 140 2.13 22.00 -0.44
CA THR A 140 2.62 22.00 0.97
C THR A 140 3.10 20.59 1.42
N THR A 141 3.82 20.53 2.56
CA THR A 141 4.58 19.41 3.18
C THR A 141 4.84 18.20 2.28
N GLY A 142 5.98 18.24 1.59
CA GLY A 142 6.39 17.25 0.57
C GLY A 142 6.77 17.90 -0.76
N GLY A 143 6.34 19.16 -0.97
CA GLY A 143 6.59 19.95 -2.18
C GLY A 143 5.44 19.84 -3.20
N PRO A 144 5.21 20.87 -4.02
CA PRO A 144 4.21 20.81 -5.08
C PRO A 144 4.60 19.76 -6.11
N VAL A 145 3.58 19.18 -6.72
CA VAL A 145 3.78 18.29 -7.85
C VAL A 145 3.10 18.87 -9.08
N ALA A 146 3.89 19.35 -10.03
CA ALA A 146 3.40 19.84 -11.31
C ALA A 146 3.22 18.69 -12.31
N ALA A 147 2.40 18.91 -13.35
CA ALA A 147 2.37 18.04 -14.53
C ALA A 147 3.80 17.95 -15.10
N ALA A 148 4.48 16.84 -14.81
CA ALA A 148 5.91 16.71 -15.00
C ALA A 148 6.25 16.26 -16.44
N ALA A 149 7.48 16.57 -16.86
CA ALA A 149 8.09 16.03 -18.07
C ALA A 149 8.10 14.48 -18.06
N ALA A 150 8.47 13.87 -19.19
CA ALA A 150 8.58 12.41 -19.28
C ALA A 150 9.37 11.83 -18.10
N ALA A 151 8.85 10.75 -17.50
CA ALA A 151 9.50 10.09 -16.38
C ALA A 151 10.88 9.58 -16.78
N ASP A 152 11.92 9.91 -16.00
CA ASP A 152 13.24 9.32 -16.13
C ASP A 152 13.18 7.86 -15.65
N PRO A 153 13.47 6.88 -16.52
CA PRO A 153 13.47 5.47 -16.14
C PRO A 153 14.70 5.04 -15.31
N GLU A 154 15.78 5.81 -15.27
CA GLU A 154 17.03 5.39 -14.61
C GLU A 154 16.88 5.09 -13.11
N PRO A 155 16.19 5.90 -12.29
CA PRO A 155 15.96 5.59 -10.88
C PRO A 155 15.25 4.24 -10.68
N VAL A 156 14.28 3.91 -11.54
CA VAL A 156 13.57 2.64 -11.50
C VAL A 156 14.48 1.48 -11.88
N ARG A 157 15.35 1.65 -12.90
CA ARG A 157 16.35 0.64 -13.28
C ARG A 157 17.36 0.38 -12.15
N ALA A 158 17.86 1.43 -11.51
CA ALA A 158 18.77 1.31 -10.37
C ALA A 158 18.10 0.59 -9.19
N PHE A 159 16.84 0.93 -8.88
CA PHE A 159 16.04 0.23 -7.88
C PHE A 159 15.85 -1.25 -8.21
N ALA A 160 15.54 -1.60 -9.46
CA ALA A 160 15.44 -3.00 -9.88
C ALA A 160 16.77 -3.76 -9.72
N ALA A 161 17.89 -3.14 -10.12
CA ALA A 161 19.23 -3.72 -9.99
C ALA A 161 19.67 -3.94 -8.53
N ASP A 162 19.20 -3.12 -7.58
CA ASP A 162 19.51 -3.24 -6.15
C ASP A 162 18.68 -4.34 -5.44
N ALA A 163 17.61 -4.85 -6.05
CA ALA A 163 16.68 -5.78 -5.40
C ALA A 163 17.36 -7.05 -4.82
N PRO A 164 18.26 -7.76 -5.54
CA PRO A 164 18.93 -8.93 -4.97
C PRO A 164 19.74 -8.60 -3.72
N ARG A 165 20.40 -7.43 -3.72
CA ARG A 165 21.21 -6.96 -2.59
C ARG A 165 20.32 -6.61 -1.40
N TYR A 166 19.19 -5.94 -1.65
CA TYR A 166 18.19 -5.66 -0.60
C TYR A 166 17.71 -6.95 0.09
N PHE A 167 17.26 -7.93 -0.70
CA PHE A 167 16.72 -9.17 -0.18
C PHE A 167 17.77 -10.05 0.52
N ALA A 168 19.03 -10.01 0.06
CA ALA A 168 20.14 -10.65 0.76
C ALA A 168 20.32 -10.07 2.19
N ARG A 169 20.30 -8.74 2.32
CA ARG A 169 20.44 -8.09 3.63
C ARG A 169 19.26 -8.37 4.56
N VAL A 170 18.03 -8.46 4.03
CA VAL A 170 16.85 -8.87 4.84
C VAL A 170 17.07 -10.27 5.42
N ARG A 171 17.50 -11.23 4.58
CA ARG A 171 17.78 -12.60 5.01
C ARG A 171 18.91 -12.66 6.04
N GLU A 172 20.00 -11.94 5.82
CA GLU A 172 21.13 -11.85 6.76
C GLU A 172 20.70 -11.25 8.10
N ARG A 173 19.86 -10.21 8.09
CA ARG A 173 19.35 -9.60 9.32
C ARG A 173 18.52 -10.57 10.14
N ILE A 174 17.59 -11.30 9.52
CA ILE A 174 16.79 -12.29 10.24
C ILE A 174 17.66 -13.46 10.75
N ALA A 175 18.61 -13.94 9.94
CA ALA A 175 19.55 -14.97 10.37
C ALA A 175 20.40 -14.53 11.58
N SER A 176 20.84 -13.27 11.60
CA SER A 176 21.57 -12.68 12.73
C SER A 176 20.72 -12.64 14.00
N LEU A 177 19.44 -12.28 13.90
CA LEU A 177 18.52 -12.27 15.05
C LEU A 177 18.28 -13.67 15.62
N ALA A 178 18.24 -14.70 14.77
CA ALA A 178 18.09 -16.09 15.18
C ALA A 178 19.40 -16.75 15.66
N SER A 179 20.52 -16.01 15.65
CA SER A 179 21.81 -16.56 16.08
C SER A 179 21.78 -16.98 17.56
N GLY A 180 22.54 -18.03 17.90
CA GLY A 180 22.55 -18.58 19.26
C GLY A 180 21.28 -19.32 19.67
N GLY A 181 20.41 -19.68 18.71
CA GLY A 181 19.18 -20.43 18.99
C GLY A 181 17.99 -19.56 19.42
N LYS A 182 18.10 -18.23 19.26
CA LYS A 182 17.03 -17.28 19.56
C LYS A 182 15.80 -17.49 18.67
N VAL A 183 14.61 -17.30 19.23
CA VAL A 183 13.33 -17.40 18.55
C VAL A 183 12.93 -16.04 17.99
N VAL A 184 12.67 -15.98 16.68
CA VAL A 184 12.30 -14.76 15.96
C VAL A 184 10.87 -14.89 15.42
N HIS A 185 9.97 -14.00 15.84
CA HIS A 185 8.61 -13.90 15.31
C HIS A 185 8.42 -12.60 14.51
N GLY A 186 7.35 -12.52 13.73
CA GLY A 186 6.95 -11.35 12.98
C GLY A 186 5.76 -10.61 13.58
N TYR A 187 5.56 -9.35 13.21
CA TYR A 187 4.34 -8.59 13.47
C TYR A 187 3.84 -7.89 12.19
N GLY A 188 2.56 -8.10 11.88
CA GLY A 188 1.89 -7.60 10.69
C GLY A 188 1.89 -8.65 9.56
N ALA A 189 0.75 -9.31 9.38
CA ALA A 189 0.49 -10.25 8.30
C ALA A 189 -0.27 -9.52 7.17
N SER A 190 0.41 -9.28 6.06
CA SER A 190 -0.15 -8.59 4.89
C SER A 190 0.41 -9.13 3.58
N HIS A 191 -0.15 -8.70 2.45
CA HIS A 191 0.42 -8.97 1.12
C HIS A 191 1.84 -8.42 0.96
N ARG A 192 2.15 -7.31 1.65
CA ARG A 192 3.51 -6.73 1.70
C ARG A 192 4.47 -7.61 2.49
N THR A 193 3.97 -8.25 3.55
CA THR A 193 4.72 -9.25 4.32
C THR A 193 5.06 -10.46 3.46
N PHE A 194 4.11 -10.94 2.65
CA PHE A 194 4.36 -11.97 1.65
C PHE A 194 5.43 -11.54 0.65
N ALA A 195 5.34 -10.34 0.09
CA ALA A 195 6.33 -9.83 -0.87
C ALA A 195 7.74 -9.70 -0.26
N LEU A 196 7.83 -9.25 1.00
CA LEU A 196 9.10 -9.09 1.71
C LEU A 196 9.78 -10.43 2.01
N LEU A 197 9.05 -11.35 2.66
CA LEU A 197 9.59 -12.65 3.04
C LEU A 197 9.83 -13.54 1.81
N GLY A 198 8.86 -13.59 0.90
CA GLY A 198 8.97 -14.35 -0.35
C GLY A 198 10.11 -13.86 -1.22
N GLY A 199 10.28 -12.54 -1.38
CA GLY A 199 11.40 -11.96 -2.12
C GLY A 199 12.77 -12.25 -1.49
N ALA A 200 12.83 -12.37 -0.16
CA ALA A 200 14.04 -12.75 0.57
C ALA A 200 14.32 -14.27 0.59
N GLY A 201 13.38 -15.09 0.11
CA GLY A 201 13.45 -16.55 0.18
C GLY A 201 13.31 -17.08 1.61
N LEU A 202 12.52 -16.39 2.44
CA LEU A 202 12.26 -16.71 3.83
C LEU A 202 10.87 -17.32 4.00
N ASP A 203 10.75 -18.25 4.93
CA ASP A 203 9.52 -18.98 5.22
C ASP A 203 9.35 -19.24 6.73
N GLU A 204 8.44 -20.12 7.11
CA GLU A 204 8.15 -20.44 8.50
C GLU A 204 9.34 -21.01 9.27
N ARG A 205 10.40 -21.48 8.59
CA ARG A 205 11.61 -21.98 9.26
C ARG A 205 12.40 -20.85 9.91
N GLN A 206 12.36 -19.65 9.34
CA GLN A 206 13.02 -18.46 9.90
C GLN A 206 12.06 -17.56 10.68
N VAL A 207 10.79 -17.49 10.25
CA VAL A 207 9.75 -16.68 10.91
C VAL A 207 8.49 -17.54 11.10
N PRO A 208 8.46 -18.43 12.12
CA PRO A 208 7.39 -19.42 12.27
C PRO A 208 6.02 -18.81 12.62
N VAL A 209 6.01 -17.69 13.33
CA VAL A 209 4.80 -17.03 13.82
C VAL A 209 4.80 -15.57 13.41
N ILE A 210 3.66 -15.07 12.96
CA ILE A 210 3.39 -13.66 12.71
C ILE A 210 2.18 -13.23 13.54
N TYR A 211 2.31 -12.19 14.35
CA TYR A 211 1.19 -11.62 15.09
C TYR A 211 0.46 -10.59 14.23
N ASP A 212 -0.88 -10.58 14.29
CA ASP A 212 -1.70 -9.59 13.60
C ASP A 212 -2.98 -9.25 14.38
N VAL A 213 -3.46 -8.02 14.25
CA VAL A 213 -4.69 -7.55 14.90
C VAL A 213 -5.95 -7.98 14.16
N ASN A 214 -5.84 -8.30 12.86
CA ASN A 214 -6.96 -8.65 12.01
C ASN A 214 -7.56 -9.99 12.45
N PRO A 215 -8.80 -10.01 12.98
CA PRO A 215 -9.42 -11.23 13.48
C PRO A 215 -9.63 -12.28 12.38
N PHE A 216 -9.73 -11.86 11.11
CA PHE A 216 -9.92 -12.77 9.99
C PHE A 216 -8.68 -13.57 9.61
N LEU A 217 -7.49 -13.17 10.08
CA LEU A 217 -6.23 -13.88 9.82
C LEU A 217 -5.86 -14.87 10.94
N ARG A 218 -6.49 -14.77 12.11
CA ARG A 218 -6.14 -15.58 13.28
C ARG A 218 -6.19 -17.08 12.98
N ARG A 219 -5.15 -17.79 13.44
CA ARG A 219 -4.94 -19.24 13.29
C ARG A 219 -4.90 -19.73 11.84
N LYS A 220 -4.70 -18.82 10.88
CA LYS A 220 -4.42 -19.16 9.47
C LYS A 220 -2.92 -19.15 9.23
N ARG A 221 -2.49 -19.76 8.12
CA ARG A 221 -1.12 -19.63 7.63
C ARG A 221 -1.06 -18.56 6.54
N LEU A 222 0.03 -17.81 6.50
CA LEU A 222 0.30 -16.89 5.41
C LEU A 222 0.65 -17.72 4.16
N ASN A 223 -0.24 -17.73 3.17
CA ASN A 223 -0.07 -18.55 1.97
C ASN A 223 1.25 -18.23 1.26
N GLY A 224 1.98 -19.27 0.85
CA GLY A 224 3.29 -19.18 0.20
C GLY A 224 4.47 -18.94 1.14
N ILE A 225 4.25 -18.46 2.37
CA ILE A 225 5.31 -18.28 3.39
C ILE A 225 5.21 -19.34 4.49
N GLY A 226 4.02 -19.87 4.75
CA GLY A 226 3.80 -20.94 5.73
C GLY A 226 3.66 -20.47 7.17
N SER A 227 4.11 -19.26 7.54
CA SER A 227 4.04 -18.73 8.91
C SER A 227 2.62 -18.76 9.49
N LEU A 228 2.50 -19.16 10.76
CA LEU A 228 1.23 -19.17 11.48
C LEU A 228 0.88 -17.74 11.94
N VAL A 229 -0.33 -17.29 11.64
CA VAL A 229 -0.82 -15.97 12.08
C VAL A 229 -1.57 -16.10 13.40
N LEU A 230 -1.08 -15.43 14.45
CA LEU A 230 -1.69 -15.41 15.78
C LEU A 230 -2.25 -14.03 16.12
N SER A 231 -3.19 -13.98 17.07
CA SER A 231 -3.67 -12.71 17.62
C SER A 231 -2.55 -12.01 18.35
N ALA A 232 -2.45 -10.68 18.22
CA ALA A 232 -1.50 -9.89 18.99
C ALA A 232 -1.69 -10.05 20.52
N ASP A 233 -2.92 -10.29 21.00
CA ASP A 233 -3.18 -10.64 22.42
C ASP A 233 -2.41 -11.89 22.89
N GLY A 234 -2.09 -12.78 21.95
CA GLY A 234 -1.29 -13.97 22.21
C GLY A 234 0.14 -13.66 22.66
N LEU A 235 0.64 -12.45 22.42
CA LEU A 235 1.94 -12.00 22.93
C LEU A 235 1.96 -11.89 24.45
N GLN A 236 0.87 -11.47 25.09
CA GLN A 236 0.79 -11.36 26.55
C GLN A 236 0.56 -12.71 27.23
N GLN A 237 -0.05 -13.66 26.50
CA GLN A 237 -0.49 -14.94 27.04
C GLN A 237 0.50 -16.08 26.78
N ALA A 238 1.53 -15.84 25.97
CA ALA A 238 2.54 -16.85 25.65
C ALA A 238 3.41 -17.13 26.89
N SER A 239 3.55 -18.41 27.24
CA SER A 239 4.54 -18.84 28.25
C SER A 239 5.97 -18.72 27.74
N ASP A 240 6.16 -18.85 26.43
CA ASP A 240 7.43 -18.69 25.72
C ASP A 240 7.33 -17.49 24.77
N HIS A 241 7.82 -16.33 25.22
CA HIS A 241 7.91 -15.15 24.36
C HIS A 241 9.06 -15.30 23.37
N PRO A 242 8.93 -14.78 22.13
CA PRO A 242 10.06 -14.72 21.22
C PRO A 242 11.16 -13.82 21.81
N ASP A 243 12.41 -14.12 21.47
CA ASP A 243 13.55 -13.25 21.79
C ASP A 243 13.48 -11.94 20.99
N ALA A 244 13.00 -12.01 19.75
CA ALA A 244 12.84 -10.87 18.87
C ALA A 244 11.50 -10.88 18.11
N ILE A 245 10.90 -9.70 17.97
CA ILE A 245 9.78 -9.44 17.06
C ILE A 245 10.27 -8.54 15.94
N VAL A 246 10.12 -9.03 14.72
CA VAL A 246 10.41 -8.30 13.49
C VAL A 246 9.14 -7.62 12.98
N ILE A 247 9.19 -6.30 12.80
CA ILE A 247 8.09 -5.53 12.21
C ILE A 247 8.07 -5.78 10.71
N LEU A 248 7.03 -6.47 10.24
CA LEU A 248 6.84 -6.83 8.83
C LEU A 248 5.86 -5.88 8.12
N ALA A 249 4.93 -5.28 8.87
CA ALA A 249 4.09 -4.19 8.39
C ALA A 249 4.86 -2.85 8.42
N LEU A 250 5.81 -2.70 7.51
CA LEU A 250 6.80 -1.61 7.48
C LEU A 250 6.17 -0.20 7.47
N SER A 251 5.01 -0.03 6.84
CA SER A 251 4.32 1.27 6.77
C SER A 251 3.82 1.79 8.12
N TYR A 252 3.70 0.92 9.14
CA TYR A 252 3.18 1.25 10.47
C TYR A 252 4.23 1.12 11.57
N GLN A 253 5.51 1.06 11.21
CA GLN A 253 6.58 0.67 12.13
C GLN A 253 6.62 1.47 13.44
N ALA A 254 6.51 2.80 13.39
CA ALA A 254 6.55 3.64 14.59
C ALA A 254 5.35 3.39 15.52
N GLU A 255 4.17 3.18 14.94
CA GLU A 255 2.96 2.86 15.70
C GLU A 255 3.05 1.45 16.30
N LEU A 256 3.55 0.48 15.53
CA LEU A 256 3.66 -0.91 15.97
C LEU A 256 4.69 -1.11 17.07
N VAL A 257 5.80 -0.36 17.05
CA VAL A 257 6.78 -0.38 18.16
C VAL A 257 6.12 0.10 19.45
N ARG A 258 5.36 1.21 19.40
CA ARG A 258 4.63 1.73 20.57
C ARG A 258 3.57 0.75 21.04
N LEU A 259 2.78 0.21 20.11
CA LEU A 259 1.75 -0.79 20.40
C LEU A 259 2.32 -2.02 21.13
N LEU A 260 3.45 -2.56 20.65
CA LEU A 260 4.11 -3.71 21.26
C LEU A 260 4.63 -3.43 22.67
N ARG A 261 5.18 -2.23 22.90
CA ARG A 261 5.70 -1.83 24.22
C ARG A 261 4.58 -1.48 25.19
N ASP A 262 3.70 -0.56 24.80
CA ASP A 262 2.77 0.12 25.69
C ASP A 262 1.52 -0.72 25.94
N GLN A 263 0.97 -1.35 24.91
CA GLN A 263 -0.26 -2.13 25.01
C GLN A 263 0.02 -3.60 25.33
N TYR A 264 0.98 -4.22 24.62
CA TYR A 264 1.26 -5.65 24.79
C TYR A 264 2.36 -5.96 25.80
N GLY A 265 3.07 -4.95 26.33
CA GLY A 265 4.08 -5.15 27.38
C GLY A 265 5.25 -6.02 26.94
N TYR A 266 5.51 -6.14 25.63
CA TYR A 266 6.60 -6.98 25.13
C TYR A 266 7.94 -6.37 25.54
N ALA A 267 8.80 -7.15 26.20
CA ALA A 267 10.08 -6.70 26.74
C ALA A 267 11.30 -7.11 25.88
N GLY A 268 11.13 -8.04 24.93
CA GLY A 268 12.22 -8.51 24.07
C GLY A 268 12.61 -7.52 22.97
N ASP A 269 13.49 -7.96 22.06
CA ASP A 269 13.99 -7.11 20.99
C ASP A 269 12.87 -6.81 19.97
N ILE A 270 12.65 -5.55 19.62
CA ILE A 270 11.76 -5.15 18.50
C ILE A 270 12.67 -4.63 17.39
N VAL A 271 12.54 -5.21 16.21
CA VAL A 271 13.42 -4.91 15.08
C VAL A 271 12.61 -4.52 13.87
N THR A 272 12.90 -3.37 13.29
CA THR A 272 12.37 -2.97 11.98
C THR A 272 13.29 -3.47 10.88
N LEU A 273 12.73 -3.80 9.71
CA LEU A 273 13.50 -4.13 8.51
C LEU A 273 13.55 -2.95 7.52
N GLY A 274 12.84 -1.85 7.82
CA GLY A 274 12.69 -0.68 6.97
C GLY A 274 13.63 0.46 7.35
N ALA A 275 14.16 1.17 6.34
CA ALA A 275 15.12 2.29 6.38
C ALA A 275 16.46 2.08 7.13
N GLU A 276 16.59 1.09 8.01
CA GLU A 276 17.82 0.73 8.75
C GLU A 276 18.46 -0.58 8.26
N VAL A 277 18.31 -0.86 6.96
CA VAL A 277 19.36 -1.55 6.22
C VAL A 277 20.32 -0.50 5.62
N ASN A 278 20.60 0.55 6.39
CA ASN A 278 21.79 1.34 6.23
C ASN A 278 22.91 0.53 6.90
N LEU A 279 23.69 -0.17 6.09
CA LEU A 279 24.99 -0.66 6.54
C LEU A 279 25.88 0.56 6.90
N PRO A 280 26.86 0.39 7.79
CA PRO A 280 27.90 1.40 8.02
C PRO A 280 28.60 1.82 6.72
#